data_AF-Q2QNR3-F1
#
_entry.id   AF-Q2QNR3-F1
#
_cell.length_a   1.000
_cell.length_b   1.000
_cell.length_c   1.000
_cell.angle_alpha   90.00
_cell.angle_beta   90.00
_cell.angle_gamma   90.00
#
_symmetry.space_group_name_H-M   'P 1'
#
loop_
_entity.id
_entity.type
_entity.pdbx_description
1 polymer ?
#
loop_
_entity_poly.entity_id
_entity_poly.type
_entity_poly.pdbx_seq_one_letter_code
_entity_poly.pdbx_strand_id
1 'polypeptide(L)'
;MEMSATGREMIGARIRDTDFLQGDDILWINFRGIYELYQLDALDVSIMSCWILMEIQRARRRRVFDTGFIDPRKVNVAMLDQYPQETEDNLVHLLKAQHYKTFILLPYNTEFHWVLLLIDLEACTVNVYDSMDKKESTFDKVFELIDRAWYRFRHLVRGKWRERLRRKFKFPCAKQKQGTNLCGYYVCEYCHCLADQIITTRELDFIRMRDNLTTHKEFIAAVQEQLMGFINEEILDPKGEFYYDGNTIHRSLASELAASTTTSKS
;
A
#
# COMPACT_ATOMS: atom_id res chain seq x y z
N MET A 1 15.67 -20.58 9.27
CA MET A 1 16.05 -21.93 8.78
C MET A 1 14.97 -22.99 9.02
N GLU A 2 14.19 -22.91 10.10
CA GLU A 2 13.15 -23.92 10.43
C GLU A 2 11.98 -23.99 9.44
N MET A 3 11.49 -22.84 8.94
CA MET A 3 10.38 -22.79 7.97
C MET A 3 10.71 -23.49 6.64
N SER A 4 11.92 -23.29 6.11
CA SER A 4 12.39 -23.98 4.89
C SER A 4 12.56 -25.49 5.11
N ALA A 5 12.97 -25.92 6.30
CA ALA A 5 13.06 -27.35 6.64
C ALA A 5 11.70 -28.06 6.64
N THR A 6 10.60 -27.32 6.81
CA THR A 6 9.23 -27.84 6.71
C THR A 6 8.62 -27.72 5.30
N GLY A 7 9.39 -27.29 4.30
CA GLY A 7 8.91 -27.07 2.93
C GLY A 7 8.00 -25.85 2.77
N ARG A 8 7.93 -24.95 3.77
CA ARG A 8 7.21 -23.67 3.63
C ARG A 8 8.06 -22.71 2.81
N GLU A 9 7.45 -22.17 1.75
CA GLU A 9 8.10 -21.22 0.82
C GLU A 9 7.72 -19.76 1.07
N MET A 10 7.03 -19.48 2.19
CA MET A 10 6.47 -18.18 2.50
C MET A 10 6.57 -17.87 4.00
N ILE A 11 6.61 -16.58 4.33
CA ILE A 11 6.46 -16.05 5.69
C ILE A 11 5.12 -15.32 5.79
N GLY A 12 4.49 -15.36 6.97
CA GLY A 12 3.25 -14.64 7.23
C GLY A 12 3.53 -13.40 8.06
N ALA A 13 2.93 -12.27 7.69
CA ALA A 13 2.81 -11.09 8.53
C ALA A 13 1.36 -11.00 9.03
N ARG A 14 1.16 -10.91 10.34
CA ARG A 14 -0.17 -10.77 10.93
C ARG A 14 -0.68 -9.34 10.73
N ILE A 15 -1.77 -9.20 10.00
CA ILE A 15 -2.46 -7.94 9.74
C ILE A 15 -3.68 -7.87 10.66
N ARG A 16 -3.92 -6.69 11.23
CA ARG A 16 -5.15 -6.36 11.97
C ARG A 16 -6.04 -5.48 11.13
N ASP A 17 -7.33 -5.43 11.47
CA ASP A 17 -8.29 -4.54 10.80
C ASP A 17 -7.80 -3.08 10.74
N THR A 18 -7.14 -2.59 11.79
CA THR A 18 -6.63 -1.21 11.82
C THR A 18 -5.58 -0.92 10.75
N ASP A 19 -4.90 -1.93 10.22
CA ASP A 19 -3.81 -1.81 9.24
C ASP A 19 -4.35 -1.51 7.85
N PHE A 20 -5.29 -2.31 7.35
CA PHE A 20 -5.83 -2.15 5.99
C PHE A 20 -7.35 -1.93 5.90
N LEU A 21 -8.06 -1.89 7.04
CA LEU A 21 -9.50 -1.66 7.14
C LEU A 21 -10.33 -2.75 6.44
N GLN A 22 -9.85 -3.99 6.51
CA GLN A 22 -10.36 -5.16 5.78
C GLN A 22 -10.53 -6.39 6.71
N GLY A 23 -10.55 -6.18 8.02
CA GLY A 23 -10.47 -7.25 9.01
C GLY A 23 -9.04 -7.74 9.24
N ASP A 24 -8.91 -8.64 10.21
CA ASP A 24 -7.65 -9.34 10.49
C ASP A 24 -7.35 -10.34 9.36
N ASP A 25 -6.09 -10.40 8.93
CA ASP A 25 -5.63 -11.23 7.81
C ASP A 25 -4.16 -11.66 8.03
N ILE A 26 -3.66 -12.59 7.22
CA ILE A 26 -2.23 -12.88 7.12
C ILE A 26 -1.74 -12.46 5.74
N LEU A 27 -0.80 -11.52 5.70
CA LEU A 27 -0.04 -11.23 4.48
C LEU A 27 1.05 -12.29 4.31
N TRP A 28 0.83 -13.16 3.34
CA TRP A 28 1.83 -14.14 2.92
C TRP A 28 2.84 -13.51 1.96
N ILE A 29 4.11 -13.53 2.35
CA ILE A 29 5.24 -13.03 1.57
C ILE A 29 6.06 -14.23 1.12
N ASN A 30 6.17 -14.42 -0.20
CA ASN A 30 6.91 -15.54 -0.76
C ASN A 30 8.43 -15.28 -0.73
N PHE A 31 9.22 -16.31 -0.41
CA PHE A 31 10.68 -16.22 -0.45
C PHE A 31 11.22 -15.82 -1.82
N ARG A 32 10.52 -16.20 -2.90
CA ARG A 32 10.84 -15.74 -4.25
C ARG A 32 10.75 -14.22 -4.37
N GLY A 33 9.71 -13.60 -3.83
CA GLY A 33 9.56 -12.14 -3.85
C GLY A 33 10.65 -11.43 -3.05
N ILE A 34 11.10 -12.01 -1.94
CA ILE A 34 12.25 -11.52 -1.15
C ILE A 34 13.54 -11.66 -1.96
N TYR A 35 13.74 -12.79 -2.65
CA TYR A 35 14.89 -12.99 -3.52
C TYR A 35 14.91 -12.00 -4.69
N GLU A 36 13.77 -11.78 -5.36
CA GLU A 36 13.60 -10.80 -6.44
C GLU A 36 13.87 -9.38 -5.94
N LEU A 37 13.45 -9.03 -4.71
CA LEU A 37 13.82 -7.79 -4.05
C LEU A 37 15.35 -7.63 -3.94
N TYR A 38 16.08 -8.67 -3.52
CA TYR A 38 17.56 -8.64 -3.47
C TYR A 38 18.21 -8.49 -4.84
N GLN A 39 17.62 -9.07 -5.89
CA GLN A 39 18.14 -9.02 -7.26
C GLN A 39 17.76 -7.73 -8.01
N LEU A 40 17.06 -6.79 -7.37
CA LEU A 40 16.52 -5.59 -8.02
C LEU A 40 15.59 -5.90 -9.20
N ASP A 41 14.83 -7.00 -9.07
CA ASP A 41 13.81 -7.37 -10.04
C ASP A 41 12.43 -6.82 -9.65
N ALA A 42 11.41 -7.10 -10.47
CA ALA A 42 10.05 -6.62 -10.30
C ALA A 42 9.49 -6.99 -8.91
N LEU A 43 8.94 -6.00 -8.21
CA LEU A 43 8.29 -6.23 -6.92
C LEU A 43 6.93 -6.90 -7.12
N ASP A 44 6.70 -8.00 -6.41
CA ASP A 44 5.41 -8.66 -6.34
C ASP A 44 4.39 -7.85 -5.51
N VAL A 45 3.09 -8.13 -5.70
CA VAL A 45 1.99 -7.54 -4.92
C VAL A 45 2.19 -7.73 -3.41
N SER A 46 2.68 -8.89 -2.97
CA SER A 46 2.93 -9.16 -1.54
C SER A 46 4.03 -8.25 -0.97
N ILE A 47 5.10 -7.99 -1.73
CA ILE A 47 6.19 -7.10 -1.33
C ILE A 47 5.71 -5.64 -1.31
N MET A 48 4.93 -5.21 -2.31
CA MET A 48 4.32 -3.88 -2.29
C MET A 48 3.37 -3.71 -1.10
N SER A 49 2.58 -4.74 -0.77
CA SER A 49 1.70 -4.71 0.41
C SER A 49 2.50 -4.61 1.71
N CYS A 50 3.64 -5.32 1.79
CA CYS A 50 4.56 -5.23 2.90
C CYS A 50 5.16 -3.81 3.05
N TRP A 51 5.48 -3.14 1.93
CA TRP A 51 5.92 -1.74 1.95
C TRP A 51 4.84 -0.83 2.53
N ILE A 52 3.59 -0.98 2.08
CA ILE A 52 2.48 -0.16 2.58
C ILE A 52 2.20 -0.42 4.06
N LEU A 53 2.29 -1.67 4.51
CA LEU A 53 2.16 -2.02 5.93
C LEU A 53 3.23 -1.32 6.78
N MET A 54 4.48 -1.26 6.29
CA MET A 54 5.56 -0.50 6.92
C MET A 54 5.26 1.00 6.96
N GLU A 55 4.78 1.61 5.86
CA GLU A 55 4.44 3.03 5.83
C GLU A 55 3.27 3.38 6.76
N ILE A 56 2.26 2.50 6.87
CA ILE A 56 1.17 2.61 7.86
C ILE A 56 1.74 2.61 9.28
N GLN A 57 2.64 1.67 9.60
CA GLN A 57 3.28 1.61 10.91
C GLN A 57 4.07 2.89 11.21
N ARG A 58 4.86 3.37 10.24
CA ARG A 58 5.64 4.62 10.36
C ARG A 58 4.74 5.82 10.61
N ALA A 59 3.67 5.96 9.84
CA ALA A 59 2.69 7.04 9.99
C ALA A 59 2.10 7.05 11.41
N ARG A 60 1.72 5.88 11.95
CA ARG A 60 1.25 5.75 13.34
C ARG A 60 2.31 6.14 14.37
N ARG A 61 3.53 5.64 14.23
CA ARG A 61 4.66 5.94 15.13
C ARG A 61 4.96 7.45 15.17
N ARG A 62 4.80 8.13 14.02
CA ARG A 62 4.98 9.59 13.88
C ARG A 62 3.73 10.40 14.21
N ARG A 63 2.58 9.75 14.45
CA ARG A 63 1.27 10.37 14.68
C ARG A 63 0.78 11.24 13.52
N VAL A 64 1.11 10.83 12.29
CA VAL A 64 0.62 11.45 11.05
C VAL A 64 -0.52 10.58 10.52
N PHE A 65 -1.73 11.15 10.45
CA PHE A 65 -2.94 10.38 10.14
C PHE A 65 -3.78 10.96 9.01
N ASP A 66 -3.31 12.00 8.33
CA ASP A 66 -4.08 12.64 7.24
C ASP A 66 -4.00 11.85 5.94
N THR A 67 -3.03 10.95 5.81
CA THR A 67 -2.87 10.04 4.67
C THR A 67 -3.44 8.66 5.00
N GLY A 68 -4.29 8.18 4.09
CA GLY A 68 -4.82 6.83 4.05
C GLY A 68 -4.07 5.95 3.04
N PHE A 69 -4.24 4.64 3.15
CA PHE A 69 -3.55 3.65 2.33
C PHE A 69 -4.53 2.56 1.87
N ILE A 70 -4.30 2.00 0.68
CA ILE A 70 -5.03 0.83 0.18
C ILE A 70 -4.05 -0.29 -0.10
N ASP A 71 -4.37 -1.49 0.42
CA ASP A 71 -3.65 -2.73 0.12
C ASP A 71 -3.80 -3.08 -1.38
N PRO A 72 -2.70 -3.16 -2.16
CA PRO A 72 -2.78 -3.52 -3.57
C PRO A 72 -3.29 -4.95 -3.80
N ARG A 73 -3.31 -5.84 -2.79
CA ARG A 73 -3.98 -7.16 -2.89
C ARG A 73 -5.47 -7.06 -3.14
N LYS A 74 -6.10 -5.95 -2.72
CA LYS A 74 -7.56 -5.76 -2.81
C LYS A 74 -8.00 -5.01 -4.08
N VAL A 75 -7.11 -4.21 -4.67
CA VAL A 75 -7.40 -3.38 -5.85
C VAL A 75 -6.19 -3.39 -6.79
N ASN A 76 -6.24 -4.25 -7.81
CA ASN A 76 -5.28 -4.32 -8.92
C ASN A 76 -5.98 -4.87 -10.18
N VAL A 77 -5.31 -4.86 -11.35
CA VAL A 77 -5.95 -5.34 -12.59
C VAL A 77 -6.35 -6.82 -12.51
N ALA A 78 -5.54 -7.69 -11.92
CA ALA A 78 -5.87 -9.11 -11.82
C ALA A 78 -7.16 -9.34 -11.00
N MET A 79 -7.33 -8.59 -9.91
CA MET A 79 -8.57 -8.62 -9.11
C MET A 79 -9.76 -8.06 -9.88
N LEU A 80 -9.56 -6.97 -10.63
CA LEU A 80 -10.62 -6.38 -11.45
C LEU A 80 -11.09 -7.32 -12.57
N ASP A 81 -10.16 -8.06 -13.17
CA ASP A 81 -10.49 -9.01 -14.24
C ASP A 81 -11.18 -10.28 -13.70
N GLN A 82 -10.79 -10.76 -12.52
CA GLN A 82 -11.36 -11.98 -11.93
C GLN A 82 -12.62 -11.72 -11.11
N TYR A 83 -12.65 -10.63 -10.35
CA TYR A 83 -13.67 -10.30 -9.36
C TYR A 83 -14.08 -8.82 -9.46
N PRO A 84 -14.67 -8.37 -10.59
CA PRO A 84 -14.92 -6.95 -10.84
C PRO A 84 -15.85 -6.31 -9.80
N GLN A 85 -16.94 -6.99 -9.43
CA GLN A 85 -17.90 -6.47 -8.45
C GLN A 85 -17.29 -6.40 -7.04
N GLU A 86 -16.59 -7.44 -6.62
CA GLU A 86 -15.92 -7.46 -5.31
C GLU A 86 -14.82 -6.40 -5.22
N THR A 87 -14.05 -6.22 -6.28
CA THR A 87 -13.02 -5.18 -6.36
C THR A 87 -13.63 -3.77 -6.23
N GLU A 88 -14.79 -3.54 -6.84
CA GLU A 88 -15.53 -2.29 -6.68
C GLU A 88 -16.07 -2.12 -5.25
N ASP A 89 -16.68 -3.17 -4.68
CA ASP A 89 -17.20 -3.15 -3.31
C ASP A 89 -16.07 -2.88 -2.29
N ASN A 90 -14.90 -3.49 -2.50
CA ASN A 90 -13.70 -3.25 -1.71
C ASN A 90 -13.27 -1.78 -1.79
N LEU A 91 -13.19 -1.21 -3.00
CA LEU A 91 -12.80 0.18 -3.17
C LEU A 91 -13.81 1.14 -2.53
N VAL A 92 -15.12 0.89 -2.68
CA VAL A 92 -16.17 1.69 -2.02
C VAL A 92 -16.06 1.62 -0.51
N HIS A 93 -15.85 0.44 0.06
CA HIS A 93 -15.67 0.26 1.50
C HIS A 93 -14.44 1.02 2.01
N LEU A 94 -13.31 0.92 1.31
CA LEU A 94 -12.06 1.60 1.69
C LEU A 94 -12.17 3.12 1.59
N LEU A 95 -12.81 3.66 0.54
CA LEU A 95 -13.09 5.09 0.43
C LEU A 95 -13.98 5.57 1.58
N LYS A 96 -15.02 4.79 1.92
CA LYS A 96 -15.91 5.10 3.06
C LYS A 96 -15.17 5.06 4.39
N ALA A 97 -14.33 4.05 4.62
CA ALA A 97 -13.57 3.90 5.86
C ALA A 97 -12.50 4.99 6.05
N GLN A 98 -12.09 5.64 4.96
CA GLN A 98 -11.02 6.65 4.93
C GLN A 98 -11.50 8.05 4.51
N HIS A 99 -12.81 8.32 4.53
CA HIS A 99 -13.40 9.56 4.01
C HIS A 99 -12.98 10.85 4.75
N TYR A 100 -12.39 10.71 5.94
CA TYR A 100 -11.88 11.81 6.77
C TYR A 100 -10.40 12.12 6.49
N LYS A 101 -9.72 11.33 5.65
CA LYS A 101 -8.34 11.58 5.23
C LYS A 101 -8.29 12.74 4.23
N THR A 102 -7.13 13.37 4.13
CA THR A 102 -6.84 14.33 3.06
C THR A 102 -6.48 13.59 1.77
N PHE A 103 -5.60 12.59 1.91
CA PHE A 103 -5.09 11.79 0.79
C PHE A 103 -5.33 10.31 1.03
N ILE A 104 -5.50 9.55 -0.05
CA ILE A 104 -5.44 8.09 -0.03
C ILE A 104 -4.43 7.64 -1.08
N LEU A 105 -3.45 6.86 -0.66
CA LEU A 105 -2.43 6.27 -1.52
C LEU A 105 -2.85 4.85 -1.93
N LEU A 106 -2.92 4.63 -3.25
CA LEU A 106 -3.22 3.34 -3.86
C LEU A 106 -2.10 2.96 -4.83
N PRO A 107 -1.14 2.14 -4.41
CA PRO A 107 -0.28 1.41 -5.34
C PRO A 107 -1.16 0.50 -6.19
N TYR A 108 -1.05 0.62 -7.50
CA TYR A 108 -1.88 -0.13 -8.44
C TYR A 108 -0.99 -0.84 -9.45
N ASN A 109 -1.27 -2.13 -9.68
CA ASN A 109 -0.58 -2.93 -10.69
C ASN A 109 -1.47 -3.06 -11.94
N THR A 110 -0.96 -2.59 -13.08
CA THR A 110 -1.66 -2.63 -14.38
C THR A 110 -1.30 -3.86 -15.25
N GLU A 111 -0.91 -4.98 -14.64
CA GLU A 111 -0.24 -6.14 -15.28
C GLU A 111 1.23 -5.84 -15.62
N PHE A 112 2.14 -6.20 -14.70
CA PHE A 112 3.61 -6.00 -14.79
C PHE A 112 4.11 -4.56 -14.76
N HIS A 113 3.25 -3.59 -14.44
CA HIS A 113 3.65 -2.20 -14.25
C HIS A 113 3.01 -1.62 -13.00
N TRP A 114 3.84 -1.08 -12.11
CA TRP A 114 3.41 -0.41 -10.90
C TRP A 114 3.27 1.08 -11.12
N VAL A 115 2.15 1.62 -10.66
CA VAL A 115 1.86 3.06 -10.62
C VAL A 115 1.32 3.40 -9.23
N LEU A 116 1.50 4.63 -8.78
CA LEU A 116 0.82 5.13 -7.58
C LEU A 116 -0.30 6.08 -7.97
N LEU A 117 -1.51 5.78 -7.50
CA LEU A 117 -2.67 6.65 -7.58
C LEU A 117 -2.84 7.35 -6.23
N LEU A 118 -2.68 8.68 -6.22
CA LEU A 118 -2.98 9.51 -5.05
C LEU A 118 -4.34 10.14 -5.24
N ILE A 119 -5.31 9.74 -4.42
CA ILE A 119 -6.65 10.33 -4.37
C ILE A 119 -6.62 11.48 -3.36
N ASP A 120 -6.74 12.70 -3.86
CA ASP A 120 -6.97 13.90 -3.06
C ASP A 120 -8.48 14.09 -2.89
N LEU A 121 -8.96 13.82 -1.67
CA LEU A 121 -10.38 13.84 -1.34
C LEU A 121 -10.94 15.27 -1.33
N GLU A 122 -10.14 16.25 -0.89
CA GLU A 122 -10.54 17.66 -0.83
C GLU A 122 -10.61 18.27 -2.24
N ALA A 123 -9.56 18.10 -3.05
CA ALA A 123 -9.52 18.61 -4.40
C ALA A 123 -10.38 17.78 -5.39
N CYS A 124 -10.85 16.61 -4.95
CA CYS A 124 -11.54 15.59 -5.74
C CYS A 124 -10.74 15.27 -7.01
N THR A 125 -9.48 14.89 -6.84
CA THR A 125 -8.57 14.57 -7.94
C THR A 125 -7.81 13.27 -7.71
N VAL A 126 -7.50 12.54 -8.78
CA VAL A 126 -6.54 11.43 -8.77
C VAL A 126 -5.28 11.89 -9.49
N ASN A 127 -4.15 11.89 -8.78
CA ASN A 127 -2.83 12.17 -9.34
C ASN A 127 -2.13 10.83 -9.64
N VAL A 128 -1.61 10.70 -10.86
CA VAL A 128 -0.94 9.48 -11.33
C VAL A 128 0.57 9.69 -11.30
N TYR A 129 1.23 8.98 -10.40
CA TYR A 129 2.68 8.94 -10.26
C TYR A 129 3.20 7.70 -10.98
N ASP A 130 3.72 7.91 -12.19
CA ASP A 130 4.23 6.88 -13.06
C ASP A 130 5.68 7.14 -13.43
N SER A 131 6.55 6.18 -13.12
CA SER A 131 7.98 6.24 -13.44
C SER A 131 8.27 6.07 -14.94
N MET A 132 7.32 5.57 -15.74
CA MET A 132 7.46 5.32 -17.18
C MET A 132 6.65 6.25 -18.08
N ASP A 133 5.77 7.08 -17.52
CA ASP A 133 4.81 7.90 -18.27
C ASP A 133 4.08 7.09 -19.36
N LYS A 134 3.48 5.97 -18.96
CA LYS A 134 2.61 5.19 -19.84
C LYS A 134 1.49 6.07 -20.38
N LYS A 135 0.96 5.67 -21.54
CA LYS A 135 -0.17 6.35 -22.15
C LYS A 135 -1.37 6.29 -21.20
N GLU A 136 -2.17 7.36 -21.17
CA GLU A 136 -3.31 7.45 -20.26
C GLU A 136 -4.30 6.28 -20.41
N SER A 137 -4.47 5.78 -21.64
CA SER A 137 -5.33 4.62 -21.94
C SER A 137 -4.90 3.32 -21.24
N THR A 138 -3.64 3.22 -20.78
CA THR A 138 -3.18 2.09 -19.95
C THR A 138 -3.98 1.99 -18.64
N PHE A 139 -4.57 3.09 -18.18
CA PHE A 139 -5.26 3.19 -16.91
C PHE A 139 -6.80 3.21 -17.05
N ASP A 140 -7.35 2.98 -18.25
CA ASP A 140 -8.80 3.06 -18.49
C ASP A 140 -9.59 2.14 -17.54
N LYS A 141 -9.16 0.87 -17.40
CA LYS A 141 -9.79 -0.11 -16.49
C LYS A 141 -9.91 0.41 -15.05
N VAL A 142 -8.82 0.96 -14.49
CA VAL A 142 -8.83 1.43 -13.09
C VAL A 142 -9.63 2.72 -12.94
N PHE A 143 -9.62 3.59 -13.93
CA PHE A 143 -10.40 4.82 -13.87
C PHE A 143 -11.90 4.58 -14.03
N GLU A 144 -12.31 3.61 -14.85
CA GLU A 144 -13.71 3.17 -14.89
C GLU A 144 -14.15 2.61 -13.53
N LEU A 145 -13.31 1.78 -12.89
CA LEU A 145 -13.54 1.28 -11.54
C LEU A 145 -13.69 2.43 -10.52
N ILE A 146 -12.75 3.38 -10.53
CA ILE A 146 -12.75 4.54 -9.63
C ILE A 146 -14.00 5.39 -9.85
N ASP A 147 -14.42 5.63 -11.09
CA ASP A 147 -15.61 6.44 -11.37
C ASP A 147 -16.89 5.79 -10.82
N ARG A 148 -17.04 4.46 -10.96
CA ARG A 148 -18.17 3.72 -10.38
C ARG A 148 -18.13 3.71 -8.85
N ALA A 149 -16.97 3.42 -8.27
CA ALA A 149 -16.80 3.43 -6.82
C ALA A 149 -17.03 4.81 -6.22
N TRP A 150 -16.52 5.88 -6.86
CA TRP A 150 -16.72 7.27 -6.45
C TRP A 150 -18.19 7.67 -6.50
N TYR A 151 -18.90 7.28 -7.57
CA TYR A 151 -20.35 7.50 -7.67
C TYR A 151 -21.07 6.89 -6.46
N ARG A 152 -20.81 5.62 -6.13
CA ARG A 152 -21.44 4.94 -4.98
C ARG A 152 -21.04 5.58 -3.65
N PHE A 153 -19.75 5.85 -3.46
CA PHE A 153 -19.21 6.52 -2.27
C PHE A 153 -19.95 7.82 -1.94
N ARG A 154 -20.16 8.70 -2.93
CA ARG A 154 -20.85 9.99 -2.72
C ARG A 154 -22.30 9.87 -2.27
N HIS A 155 -22.96 8.76 -2.58
CA HIS A 155 -24.32 8.48 -2.10
C HIS A 155 -24.33 7.90 -0.69
N LEU A 156 -23.23 7.29 -0.26
CA LEU A 156 -23.08 6.66 1.05
C LEU A 156 -22.52 7.62 2.11
N VAL A 157 -21.64 8.54 1.72
CA VAL A 157 -20.97 9.48 2.61
C VAL A 157 -21.41 10.90 2.31
N ARG A 158 -22.03 11.55 3.30
CA ARG A 158 -22.44 12.95 3.18
C ARG A 158 -21.20 13.86 3.06
N GLY A 159 -21.19 14.74 2.07
CA GLY A 159 -20.11 15.70 1.87
C GLY A 159 -20.31 16.54 0.61
N LYS A 160 -19.51 17.60 0.46
CA LYS A 160 -19.51 18.46 -0.73
C LYS A 160 -18.58 17.88 -1.79
N TRP A 161 -18.95 16.73 -2.33
CA TRP A 161 -18.14 16.00 -3.30
C TRP A 161 -18.39 16.48 -4.73
N ARG A 162 -17.35 16.47 -5.58
CA ARG A 162 -17.53 16.65 -7.03
C ARG A 162 -18.19 15.42 -7.64
N GLU A 163 -18.97 15.61 -8.71
CA GLU A 163 -19.62 14.50 -9.41
C GLU A 163 -18.64 13.42 -9.88
N ARG A 164 -17.49 13.86 -10.39
CA ARG A 164 -16.37 13.03 -10.84
C ARG A 164 -15.05 13.51 -10.27
N LEU A 165 -14.12 12.58 -10.08
CA LEU A 165 -12.73 12.92 -9.76
C LEU A 165 -12.03 13.41 -11.02
N ARG A 166 -11.29 14.52 -10.93
CA ARG A 166 -10.42 14.97 -12.03
C ARG A 166 -9.17 14.10 -12.05
N ARG A 167 -8.65 13.79 -13.23
CA ARG A 167 -7.44 12.97 -13.40
C ARG A 167 -6.28 13.88 -13.76
N LYS A 168 -5.13 13.70 -13.11
CA LYS A 168 -3.90 14.44 -13.37
C LYS A 168 -2.79 13.44 -13.70
N PHE A 169 -2.36 13.46 -14.96
CA PHE A 169 -1.25 12.66 -15.47
C PHE A 169 0.00 13.51 -15.61
N LYS A 170 1.12 12.83 -15.94
CA LYS A 170 2.43 13.47 -16.18
C LYS A 170 2.86 14.32 -14.99
N PHE A 171 2.57 13.83 -13.78
CA PHE A 171 3.04 14.48 -12.58
C PHE A 171 4.58 14.46 -12.58
N PRO A 172 5.25 15.58 -12.25
CA PRO A 172 6.70 15.64 -12.22
C PRO A 172 7.22 14.82 -11.04
N CYS A 173 7.59 13.57 -11.32
CA CYS A 173 8.18 12.62 -10.38
C CYS A 173 9.41 11.95 -11.00
N ALA A 174 10.30 11.41 -10.18
CA ALA A 174 11.48 10.67 -10.63
C ALA A 174 11.12 9.60 -11.68
N LYS A 175 11.86 9.53 -12.80
CA LYS A 175 11.56 8.59 -13.91
C LYS A 175 12.56 7.46 -13.97
N GLN A 176 12.08 6.26 -14.30
CA GLN A 176 12.94 5.11 -14.48
C GLN A 176 13.50 5.03 -15.89
N LYS A 177 14.66 4.36 -16.04
CA LYS A 177 15.20 4.04 -17.36
C LYS A 177 14.30 3.02 -18.05
N GLN A 178 14.07 3.21 -19.35
CA GLN A 178 13.31 2.27 -20.17
C GLN A 178 13.99 0.89 -20.18
N GLY A 179 13.18 -0.18 -20.15
CA GLY A 179 13.67 -1.56 -20.16
C GLY A 179 14.12 -2.08 -18.79
N THR A 180 13.82 -1.37 -17.70
CA THR A 180 14.08 -1.84 -16.33
C THR A 180 12.80 -2.31 -15.65
N ASN A 181 12.93 -3.19 -14.65
CA ASN A 181 11.83 -3.72 -13.84
C ASN A 181 11.62 -2.94 -12.53
N LEU A 182 12.07 -1.68 -12.48
CA LEU A 182 12.21 -0.95 -11.22
C LEU A 182 10.95 -0.20 -10.77
N CYS A 183 9.86 -0.24 -11.53
CA CYS A 183 8.68 0.61 -11.30
C CYS A 183 8.11 0.47 -9.87
N GLY A 184 8.20 -0.72 -9.28
CA GLY A 184 7.82 -0.97 -7.88
C GLY A 184 8.64 -0.15 -6.89
N TYR A 185 9.96 -0.05 -7.06
CA TYR A 185 10.83 0.73 -6.17
C TYR A 185 10.53 2.23 -6.25
N TYR A 186 10.18 2.73 -7.44
CA TYR A 186 9.74 4.11 -7.61
C TYR A 186 8.41 4.36 -6.89
N VAL A 187 7.45 3.43 -7.00
CA VAL A 187 6.19 3.51 -6.25
C VAL A 187 6.42 3.46 -4.73
N CYS A 188 7.34 2.65 -4.24
CA CYS A 188 7.76 2.64 -2.84
C CYS A 188 8.27 4.03 -2.40
N GLU A 189 9.18 4.61 -3.17
CA GLU A 189 9.75 5.93 -2.89
C GLU A 189 8.69 7.05 -2.94
N TYR A 190 7.81 7.02 -3.95
CA TYR A 190 6.71 7.97 -4.03
C TYR A 190 5.83 7.86 -2.78
N CYS A 191 5.42 6.63 -2.40
CA CYS A 191 4.60 6.42 -1.20
C CYS A 191 5.29 6.98 0.05
N HIS A 192 6.59 6.71 0.20
CA HIS A 192 7.36 7.18 1.36
C HIS A 192 7.42 8.70 1.42
N CYS A 193 7.80 9.35 0.32
CA CYS A 193 7.83 10.82 0.25
C CYS A 193 6.46 11.43 0.52
N LEU A 194 5.39 10.88 -0.06
CA LEU A 194 4.04 11.41 0.06
C LEU A 194 3.45 11.18 1.46
N ALA A 195 3.74 10.04 2.10
CA ALA A 195 3.30 9.72 3.45
C ALA A 195 4.05 10.51 4.54
N ASP A 196 5.32 10.82 4.31
CA ASP A 196 6.16 11.56 5.26
C ASP A 196 6.02 13.08 5.14
N GLN A 197 5.83 13.60 3.92
CA GLN A 197 6.06 15.03 3.64
C GLN A 197 4.80 15.81 3.24
N ILE A 198 3.64 15.16 3.06
CA ILE A 198 2.40 15.88 2.71
C ILE A 198 1.49 16.00 3.91
N ILE A 199 1.15 17.26 4.22
CA ILE A 199 0.08 17.66 5.11
C ILE A 199 -1.06 18.29 4.28
N THR A 200 -0.76 19.00 3.18
CA THR A 200 -1.73 19.73 2.36
C THR A 200 -1.50 19.60 0.85
N THR A 201 -2.54 19.84 0.03
CA THR A 201 -2.47 19.78 -1.45
C THR A 201 -1.41 20.73 -2.04
N ARG A 202 -1.04 21.79 -1.32
CA ARG A 202 -0.01 22.75 -1.77
C ARG A 202 1.40 22.16 -1.74
N GLU A 203 1.65 21.16 -0.88
CA GLU A 203 2.97 20.53 -0.71
C GLU A 203 3.26 19.46 -1.77
N LEU A 204 2.23 18.99 -2.50
CA LEU A 204 2.40 18.11 -3.66
C LEU A 204 3.38 18.71 -4.68
N ASP A 205 3.33 20.03 -4.88
CA ASP A 205 4.23 20.74 -5.80
C ASP A 205 5.66 20.93 -5.25
N PHE A 206 5.87 20.74 -3.94
CA PHE A 206 7.17 20.90 -3.26
C PHE A 206 7.95 19.59 -3.09
N ILE A 207 7.26 18.45 -2.90
CA ILE A 207 7.89 17.11 -2.94
C ILE A 207 8.67 16.93 -4.24
N ARG A 208 8.15 17.51 -5.33
CA ARG A 208 8.80 17.70 -6.64
C ARG A 208 10.28 18.11 -6.58
N MET A 209 10.73 18.86 -5.56
CA MET A 209 12.10 19.41 -5.49
C MET A 209 13.11 18.50 -4.78
N ARG A 210 12.65 17.50 -4.01
CA ARG A 210 13.56 16.58 -3.29
C ARG A 210 14.14 15.49 -4.18
N ASP A 211 13.47 15.21 -5.31
CA ASP A 211 13.91 14.30 -6.38
C ASP A 211 15.29 14.66 -7.00
N ASN A 212 15.85 15.83 -6.71
CA ASN A 212 17.17 16.25 -7.19
C ASN A 212 18.34 15.99 -6.21
N LEU A 213 18.08 15.53 -4.97
CA LEU A 213 19.13 15.40 -3.95
C LEU A 213 19.65 13.98 -3.75
N THR A 214 18.84 12.96 -4.07
CA THR A 214 19.20 11.55 -3.88
C THR A 214 19.31 10.88 -5.25
N THR A 215 20.43 10.22 -5.53
CA THR A 215 20.58 9.50 -6.81
C THR A 215 19.62 8.32 -6.86
N HIS A 216 19.15 7.94 -8.06
CA HIS A 216 18.23 6.80 -8.22
C HIS A 216 18.72 5.51 -7.54
N LYS A 217 20.04 5.32 -7.49
CA LYS A 217 20.66 4.15 -6.87
C LYS A 217 20.51 4.16 -5.35
N GLU A 218 20.62 5.33 -4.72
CA GLU A 218 20.57 5.48 -3.26
C GLU A 218 19.17 5.21 -2.73
N PHE A 219 18.12 5.79 -3.33
CA PHE A 219 16.76 5.51 -2.84
C PHE A 219 16.36 4.05 -3.09
N ILE A 220 16.78 3.44 -4.21
CA ILE A 220 16.51 2.02 -4.48
C ILE A 220 17.15 1.13 -3.41
N ALA A 221 18.41 1.39 -3.06
CA ALA A 221 19.09 0.68 -1.98
C ALA A 221 18.37 0.92 -0.64
N ALA A 222 17.93 2.15 -0.37
CA ALA A 222 17.17 2.48 0.83
C ALA A 222 15.85 1.71 0.89
N VAL A 223 15.13 1.53 -0.22
CA VAL A 223 13.91 0.71 -0.28
C VAL A 223 14.20 -0.75 0.10
N GLN A 224 15.28 -1.34 -0.45
CA GLN A 224 15.68 -2.71 -0.10
C GLN A 224 16.03 -2.83 1.39
N GLU A 225 16.90 -1.95 1.89
CA GLU A 225 17.35 -1.96 3.28
C GLU A 225 16.18 -1.81 4.26
N GLN A 226 15.28 -0.87 3.98
CA GLN A 226 14.12 -0.61 4.82
C GLN A 226 13.13 -1.78 4.83
N LEU A 227 12.84 -2.40 3.67
CA LEU A 227 11.99 -3.59 3.62
C LEU A 227 12.60 -4.75 4.38
N MET A 228 13.89 -5.01 4.20
CA MET A 228 14.55 -6.12 4.88
C MET A 228 14.65 -5.90 6.38
N GLY A 229 14.94 -4.66 6.81
CA GLY A 229 14.88 -4.27 8.22
C GLY A 229 13.48 -4.52 8.80
N PHE A 230 12.44 -4.03 8.13
CA PHE A 230 11.05 -4.21 8.53
C PHE A 230 10.65 -5.70 8.62
N ILE A 231 11.00 -6.51 7.62
CA ILE A 231 10.72 -7.96 7.64
C ILE A 231 11.41 -8.62 8.85
N ASN A 232 12.67 -8.29 9.11
CA ASN A 232 13.40 -8.90 10.23
C ASN A 232 12.86 -8.46 11.59
N GLU A 233 12.61 -7.17 11.77
CA GLU A 233 12.31 -6.56 13.08
C GLU A 233 10.82 -6.62 13.44
N GLU A 234 9.93 -6.53 12.45
CA GLU A 234 8.49 -6.37 12.69
C GLU A 234 7.67 -7.59 12.30
N ILE A 235 8.17 -8.44 11.38
CA ILE A 235 7.46 -9.64 10.89
C ILE A 235 8.06 -10.92 11.46
N LEU A 236 9.39 -11.06 11.46
CA LEU A 236 10.06 -12.29 11.87
C LEU A 236 10.39 -12.35 13.36
N ASP A 237 10.68 -11.22 14.00
CA ASP A 237 10.93 -11.16 15.44
C ASP A 237 9.62 -11.45 16.20
N PRO A 238 9.59 -12.39 17.17
CA PRO A 238 8.43 -12.63 18.04
C PRO A 238 7.91 -11.39 18.80
N LYS A 239 8.73 -10.34 18.92
CA LYS A 239 8.34 -9.04 19.52
C LYS A 239 7.85 -8.02 18.49
N GLY A 240 7.96 -8.32 17.20
CA GLY A 240 7.55 -7.47 16.10
C GLY A 240 6.03 -7.28 16.06
N GLU A 241 5.58 -6.10 15.63
CA GLU A 241 4.15 -5.76 15.63
C GLU A 241 3.30 -6.69 14.74
N PHE A 242 3.91 -7.22 13.68
CA PHE A 242 3.26 -8.04 12.66
C PHE A 242 3.71 -9.51 12.73
N TYR A 243 4.29 -9.93 13.85
CA TYR A 243 4.70 -11.31 14.05
C TYR A 243 3.52 -12.28 13.92
N TYR A 244 3.73 -13.36 13.17
CA TYR A 244 2.79 -14.44 13.00
C TYR A 244 3.34 -15.75 13.55
N ASP A 245 2.70 -16.27 14.60
CA ASP A 245 3.09 -17.48 15.32
C ASP A 245 2.67 -18.80 14.63
N GLY A 246 1.96 -18.72 13.50
CA GLY A 246 1.46 -19.89 12.78
C GLY A 246 0.07 -20.37 13.21
N ASN A 247 -0.58 -19.73 14.20
CA ASN A 247 -1.92 -20.09 14.64
C ASN A 247 -3.01 -19.39 13.81
N THR A 248 -4.18 -20.03 13.66
CA THR A 248 -5.31 -19.39 12.99
C THR A 248 -5.75 -18.12 13.73
N ILE A 249 -6.11 -17.08 12.97
CA ILE A 249 -6.52 -15.76 13.49
C ILE A 249 -7.58 -15.88 14.60
N HIS A 250 -8.59 -16.75 14.39
CA HIS A 250 -9.65 -16.99 15.38
C HIS A 250 -9.16 -17.63 16.69
N ARG A 251 -8.14 -18.48 16.65
CA ARG A 251 -7.57 -19.09 17.86
C ARG A 251 -6.73 -18.07 18.64
N SER A 252 -6.09 -17.14 17.95
CA SER A 252 -5.26 -16.10 18.57
C SER A 252 -6.08 -15.10 19.39
N LEU A 253 -7.22 -14.61 18.88
CA LEU A 253 -8.12 -13.72 19.63
C LEU A 253 -8.61 -14.36 20.94
N ALA A 254 -8.96 -15.65 20.91
CA ALA A 254 -9.38 -16.39 22.09
C ALA A 254 -8.24 -16.53 23.13
N SER A 255 -7.01 -16.73 22.67
CA SER A 255 -5.82 -16.78 23.52
C SER A 255 -5.47 -15.42 24.13
N GLU A 256 -5.60 -14.32 23.38
CA GLU A 256 -5.40 -12.95 23.88
C GLU A 256 -6.47 -12.56 24.91
N LEU A 257 -7.73 -12.95 24.68
CA LEU A 257 -8.83 -12.79 25.64
C LEU A 257 -8.60 -13.63 26.91
N ALA A 258 -8.02 -14.83 26.80
CA ALA A 258 -7.67 -15.68 27.94
C ALA A 258 -6.47 -15.12 28.74
N ALA A 259 -5.51 -14.49 28.08
CA ALA A 259 -4.34 -13.87 28.71
C ALA A 259 -4.68 -12.54 29.43
N SER A 260 -5.62 -11.76 28.90
CA SER A 260 -6.10 -10.53 29.53
C SER A 260 -7.03 -10.77 30.74
N THR A 261 -7.74 -11.91 30.76
CA THR A 261 -8.58 -12.31 31.91
C THR A 261 -7.78 -12.94 33.06
N THR A 262 -6.57 -13.43 32.81
CA THR A 262 -5.67 -13.95 33.86
C THR A 262 -4.84 -12.85 34.54
N THR A 263 -4.58 -11.74 33.85
CA THR A 263 -3.83 -10.58 34.39
C THR A 263 -4.68 -9.59 35.20
N SER A 264 -6.01 -9.67 35.12
CA SER A 264 -6.94 -8.85 35.92
C SER A 264 -7.34 -9.48 37.27
N LYS A 265 -6.72 -10.61 37.64
CA LYS A 265 -7.01 -11.35 38.89
C LYS A 265 -5.84 -11.42 39.90
N SER A 266 -4.81 -10.58 39.75
CA SER A 266 -3.73 -10.44 40.74
C SER A 266 -3.76 -9.09 41.44
#